data_AF-A0AA93BIV5-F1
#
_entry.id   AF-A0AA93BIV5-F1
#
_cell.length_a   1.000
_cell.length_b   1.000
_cell.length_c   1.000
_cell.angle_alpha   90.00
_cell.angle_beta   90.00
_cell.angle_gamma   90.00
#
_symmetry.space_group_name_H-M   'P 1'
#
loop_
_entity.id
_entity.type
_entity.pdbx_description
1 polymer ?
#
loop_
_entity_poly.entity_id
_entity_poly.type
_entity_poly.pdbx_seq_one_letter_code
_entity_poly.pdbx_strand_id
1 'polypeptide(L)'
;MERKEQTGHICRWMALGIMTAIVIVGCTIVIGLFEWRDRKEIECRNAELHQWRKNVHDLNLHITELSLLGEMVADWDSTDVNEYHSLRLEVDSMLEGIADICPKEDSDTICRLLAEKEQLLLDIKDAMQDLNATQEKLTAEVPRIVEQNKTESKRLSAMPQQAKPK
;
A
#
# COMPACT_ATOMS: atom_id res chain seq x y z
N MET A 1 61.09 -19.04 -65.94
CA MET A 1 59.72 -18.47 -65.78
C MET A 1 59.03 -19.03 -64.53
N GLU A 2 59.42 -20.23 -64.06
CA GLU A 2 58.83 -20.94 -62.90
C GLU A 2 58.95 -20.24 -61.53
N ARG A 3 60.00 -19.45 -61.27
CA ARG A 3 60.15 -18.73 -59.98
C ARG A 3 59.02 -17.73 -59.70
N LYS A 4 58.41 -17.14 -60.72
CA LYS A 4 57.33 -16.13 -60.56
C LYS A 4 55.97 -16.76 -60.26
N GLU A 5 55.68 -17.95 -60.78
CA GLU A 5 54.46 -18.69 -60.43
C GLU A 5 54.47 -19.11 -58.96
N GLN A 6 55.60 -19.62 -58.47
CA GLN A 6 55.74 -20.10 -57.10
C GLN A 6 55.57 -18.97 -56.05
N THR A 7 56.01 -17.74 -56.35
CA THR A 7 55.82 -16.59 -55.47
C THR A 7 54.35 -16.15 -55.40
N GLY A 8 53.61 -16.29 -56.50
CA GLY A 8 52.18 -15.97 -56.56
C GLY A 8 51.33 -16.88 -55.68
N HIS A 9 51.63 -18.18 -55.63
CA HIS A 9 50.94 -19.13 -54.76
C HIS A 9 51.15 -18.82 -53.27
N ILE A 10 52.39 -18.52 -52.85
CA ILE A 10 52.70 -18.18 -51.46
C ILE A 10 51.96 -16.89 -51.02
N CYS A 11 51.93 -15.88 -51.88
CA CYS A 11 51.21 -14.63 -51.61
C CYS A 11 49.69 -14.86 -51.48
N ARG A 12 49.12 -15.75 -52.31
CA ARG A 12 47.70 -16.16 -52.22
C ARG A 12 47.38 -16.86 -50.91
N TRP A 13 48.22 -17.79 -50.45
CA TRP A 13 48.03 -18.46 -49.15
C TRP A 13 48.11 -17.49 -47.98
N MET A 14 49.06 -16.54 -48.02
CA MET A 14 49.19 -15.49 -47.02
C MET A 14 47.95 -14.59 -46.98
N ALA A 15 47.45 -14.17 -48.14
CA ALA A 15 46.22 -13.38 -48.25
C ALA A 15 45.00 -14.12 -47.71
N LEU A 16 44.85 -15.42 -47.99
CA LEU A 16 43.75 -16.24 -47.47
C LEU A 16 43.79 -16.36 -45.94
N GLY A 17 44.99 -16.52 -45.36
CA GLY A 17 45.17 -16.56 -43.91
C GLY A 17 44.76 -15.24 -43.23
N ILE A 18 45.16 -14.11 -43.81
CA ILE A 18 44.80 -12.78 -43.31
C ILE A 18 43.29 -12.55 -43.43
N MET A 19 42.68 -12.89 -44.57
CA MET A 19 41.23 -12.78 -44.75
C MET A 19 40.45 -13.63 -43.73
N THR A 20 40.91 -14.86 -43.49
CA THR A 20 40.29 -15.75 -42.50
C THR A 20 40.40 -15.17 -41.09
N ALA A 21 41.58 -14.63 -40.72
CA ALA A 21 41.77 -13.99 -39.42
C ALA A 21 40.86 -12.77 -39.23
N ILE A 22 40.72 -11.92 -40.26
CA ILE A 22 39.81 -10.75 -40.23
C ILE A 22 38.36 -11.20 -40.03
N VAL A 23 37.93 -12.26 -40.73
CA VAL A 23 36.57 -12.80 -40.57
C VAL A 23 36.35 -13.31 -39.15
N ILE A 24 37.28 -14.07 -38.57
CA ILE A 24 37.18 -14.58 -37.20
C ILE A 24 37.07 -13.42 -36.20
N VAL A 25 37.95 -12.42 -36.30
CA VAL A 25 37.93 -11.25 -35.42
C VAL A 25 36.64 -10.43 -35.60
N GLY A 26 36.15 -10.28 -36.83
CA GLY A 26 34.87 -9.62 -37.09
C GLY A 26 33.70 -10.36 -36.44
N CYS A 27 33.64 -11.69 -36.59
CA CYS A 27 32.60 -12.51 -35.98
C CYS A 27 32.61 -12.42 -34.44
N THR A 28 33.78 -12.49 -33.80
CA THR A 28 33.86 -12.38 -32.32
C THR A 28 33.41 -11.00 -31.83
N ILE A 29 33.75 -9.92 -32.53
CA ILE A 29 33.28 -8.57 -32.21
C ILE A 29 31.75 -8.49 -32.35
N VAL A 30 31.18 -9.00 -33.45
CA VAL A 30 29.73 -8.97 -33.68
C VAL A 30 28.97 -9.75 -32.62
N ILE A 31 29.43 -10.95 -32.27
CA ILE A 31 28.82 -11.76 -31.20
C ILE A 31 28.90 -11.03 -29.87
N GLY A 32 30.07 -10.47 -29.51
CA GLY A 32 30.25 -9.72 -28.28
C GLY A 32 29.33 -8.49 -28.18
N LEU A 33 29.14 -7.76 -29.28
CA LEU A 33 28.22 -6.63 -29.33
C LEU A 33 26.76 -7.07 -29.20
N PHE A 34 26.39 -8.18 -29.85
CA PHE A 34 25.05 -8.75 -29.74
C PHE A 34 24.74 -9.17 -28.31
N GLU A 35 25.65 -9.91 -27.66
CA GLU A 35 25.51 -10.32 -26.26
C GLU A 35 25.51 -9.14 -25.29
N TRP A 36 26.33 -8.12 -25.54
CA TRP A 36 26.33 -6.91 -24.70
C TRP A 36 25.01 -6.17 -24.79
N ARG A 37 24.44 -6.06 -26.01
CA ARG A 37 23.12 -5.44 -26.21
C ARG A 37 22.03 -6.25 -25.52
N ASP A 38 22.04 -7.58 -25.65
CA ASP A 38 21.09 -8.49 -25.00
C ASP A 38 21.19 -8.40 -23.47
N ARG A 39 22.42 -8.42 -22.91
CA ARG A 39 22.65 -8.21 -21.47
C ARG A 39 22.12 -6.86 -21.00
N LYS A 40 22.34 -5.78 -21.75
CA LYS A 40 21.83 -4.45 -21.39
C LYS A 40 20.31 -4.36 -21.42
N GLU A 41 19.67 -5.00 -22.37
CA GLU A 41 18.20 -5.06 -22.46
C GLU A 41 17.62 -5.83 -21.25
N ILE A 42 18.25 -6.96 -20.89
CA ILE A 42 17.87 -7.74 -19.71
C ILE A 42 18.12 -6.94 -18.42
N GLU A 43 19.25 -6.25 -18.29
CA GLU A 43 19.56 -5.40 -17.13
C GLU A 43 18.57 -4.24 -16.97
N CYS A 44 18.21 -3.54 -18.06
CA CYS A 44 17.21 -2.47 -18.04
C CYS A 44 15.86 -3.02 -17.59
N ARG A 45 15.38 -4.09 -18.25
CA ARG A 45 14.12 -4.73 -17.90
C ARG A 45 14.11 -5.24 -16.46
N ASN A 46 15.24 -5.75 -15.97
CA ASN A 46 15.38 -6.21 -14.59
C ASN A 46 15.37 -5.04 -13.59
N ALA A 47 15.98 -3.91 -13.93
CA ALA A 47 15.94 -2.70 -13.12
C ALA A 47 14.51 -2.13 -13.05
N GLU A 48 13.80 -2.06 -14.18
CA GLU A 48 12.39 -1.67 -14.26
C GLU A 48 11.50 -2.61 -13.44
N LEU A 49 11.69 -3.92 -13.58
CA LEU A 49 10.94 -4.94 -12.82
C LEU A 49 11.25 -4.88 -11.32
N HIS A 50 12.49 -4.57 -10.93
CA HIS A 50 12.87 -4.40 -9.54
C HIS A 50 12.23 -3.14 -8.94
N GLN A 51 12.28 -2.02 -9.65
CA GLN A 51 11.63 -0.77 -9.24
C GLN A 51 10.12 -0.97 -9.11
N TRP A 52 9.49 -1.64 -10.06
CA TRP A 52 8.08 -2.01 -10.00
C TRP A 52 7.75 -2.84 -8.75
N ARG A 53 8.53 -3.90 -8.49
CA ARG A 53 8.31 -4.76 -7.30
C ARG A 53 8.41 -3.96 -6.01
N LYS A 54 9.34 -3.00 -5.96
CA LYS A 54 9.50 -2.10 -4.83
C LYS A 54 8.26 -1.21 -4.66
N ASN A 55 7.78 -0.57 -5.72
CA ASN A 55 6.59 0.29 -5.68
C ASN A 55 5.34 -0.48 -5.23
N VAL A 56 5.13 -1.69 -5.73
CA VAL A 56 3.99 -2.54 -5.32
C VAL A 56 4.12 -2.99 -3.87
N HIS A 57 5.33 -3.35 -3.42
CA HIS A 57 5.56 -3.72 -2.03
C HIS A 57 5.29 -2.56 -1.08
N ASP A 58 5.75 -1.36 -1.44
CA ASP A 58 5.54 -0.13 -0.70
C ASP A 58 4.05 0.22 -0.62
N LEU A 59 3.32 0.12 -1.74
CA LEU A 59 1.87 0.33 -1.78
C LEU A 59 1.14 -0.63 -0.83
N ASN A 60 1.50 -1.93 -0.88
CA ASN A 60 0.89 -2.93 0.00
C ASN A 60 1.19 -2.66 1.48
N LEU A 61 2.37 -2.11 1.80
CA LEU A 61 2.73 -1.72 3.16
C LEU A 61 1.82 -0.59 3.65
N HIS A 62 1.67 0.48 2.86
CA HIS A 62 0.82 1.62 3.21
C HIS A 62 -0.67 1.25 3.29
N ILE A 63 -1.16 0.34 2.43
CA ILE A 63 -2.52 -0.21 2.55
C ILE A 63 -2.69 -1.02 3.85
N THR A 64 -1.67 -1.79 4.24
CA THR A 64 -1.69 -2.53 5.50
C THR A 64 -1.72 -1.58 6.69
N GLU A 65 -0.94 -0.50 6.63
CA GLU A 65 -0.91 0.55 7.65
C GLU A 65 -2.26 1.30 7.75
N LEU A 66 -2.90 1.62 6.62
CA LEU A 66 -4.29 2.11 6.60
C LEU A 66 -5.25 1.14 7.27
N SER A 67 -5.08 -0.17 7.06
CA SER A 67 -5.92 -1.16 7.73
C SER A 67 -5.71 -1.13 9.24
N LEU A 68 -4.46 -1.06 9.69
CA LEU A 68 -4.09 -1.03 11.11
C LEU A 68 -4.61 0.23 11.80
N LEU A 69 -4.42 1.41 11.21
CA LEU A 69 -4.96 2.66 11.75
C LEU A 69 -6.49 2.61 11.87
N GLY A 70 -7.17 2.04 10.86
CA GLY A 70 -8.62 1.85 10.86
C GLY A 70 -9.14 0.88 11.92
N GLU A 71 -8.32 -0.08 12.40
CA GLU A 71 -8.70 -0.96 13.50
C GLU A 71 -8.78 -0.22 14.84
N MET A 72 -8.04 0.89 14.98
CA MET A 72 -7.99 1.73 16.18
C MET A 72 -9.03 2.86 16.20
N VAL A 73 -10.03 2.82 15.30
CA VAL A 73 -11.03 3.89 15.11
C VAL A 73 -11.79 4.28 16.38
N ALA A 74 -11.95 3.35 17.32
CA ALA A 74 -12.64 3.60 18.59
C ALA A 74 -11.92 4.63 19.47
N ASP A 75 -10.60 4.75 19.35
CA ASP A 75 -9.75 5.62 20.17
C ASP A 75 -9.27 6.86 19.42
N TRP A 76 -9.74 7.09 18.18
CA TRP A 76 -9.26 8.17 17.31
C TRP A 76 -9.54 9.57 17.86
N ASP A 77 -8.49 10.40 17.88
CA ASP A 77 -8.55 11.84 18.08
C ASP A 77 -8.53 12.61 16.73
N SER A 78 -8.27 13.92 16.75
CA SER A 78 -8.16 14.73 15.52
C SER A 78 -6.85 14.49 14.75
N THR A 79 -5.79 14.12 15.45
CA THR A 79 -4.48 13.77 14.91
C THR A 79 -4.58 12.47 14.13
N ASP A 80 -5.20 11.44 14.71
CA ASP A 80 -5.36 10.13 14.07
C ASP A 80 -6.16 10.22 12.77
N VAL A 81 -7.20 11.07 12.75
CA VAL A 81 -7.97 11.35 11.53
C VAL A 81 -7.10 11.97 10.44
N ASN A 82 -6.26 12.94 10.81
CA ASN A 82 -5.37 13.59 9.84
C ASN A 82 -4.26 12.64 9.35
N GLU A 83 -3.74 11.79 10.24
CA GLU A 83 -2.75 10.77 9.89
C GLU A 83 -3.35 9.75 8.91
N TYR A 84 -4.55 9.24 9.20
CA TYR A 84 -5.28 8.37 8.30
C TYR A 84 -5.51 9.01 6.92
N HIS A 85 -5.97 10.27 6.91
CA HIS A 85 -6.23 11.00 5.67
C HIS A 85 -4.97 11.22 4.85
N SER A 86 -3.87 11.61 5.50
CA SER A 86 -2.57 11.82 4.84
C SER A 86 -2.06 10.53 4.21
N LEU A 87 -2.13 9.42 4.95
CA LEU A 87 -1.70 8.12 4.46
C LEU A 87 -2.58 7.64 3.30
N ARG A 88 -3.89 7.91 3.34
CA ARG A 88 -4.82 7.61 2.23
C ARG A 88 -4.41 8.36 0.95
N LEU A 89 -4.09 9.65 1.05
CA LEU A 89 -3.64 10.45 -0.09
C LEU A 89 -2.31 9.95 -0.66
N GLU A 90 -1.40 9.46 0.20
CA GLU A 90 -0.16 8.82 -0.25
C GLU A 90 -0.46 7.54 -1.04
N VAL A 91 -1.34 6.68 -0.55
CA VAL A 91 -1.80 5.48 -1.26
C VAL A 91 -2.46 5.82 -2.60
N ASP A 92 -3.31 6.85 -2.64
CA ASP A 92 -3.95 7.32 -3.88
C ASP A 92 -2.88 7.75 -4.93
N SER A 93 -1.85 8.47 -4.49
CA SER A 93 -0.72 8.90 -5.34
C SER A 93 0.12 7.72 -5.83
N MET A 94 0.39 6.74 -4.97
CA MET A 94 1.12 5.52 -5.33
C MET A 94 0.34 4.67 -6.33
N LEU A 95 -0.99 4.60 -6.20
CA LEU A 95 -1.88 3.94 -7.16
C LEU A 95 -1.84 4.59 -8.54
N GLU A 96 -1.74 5.91 -8.61
CA GLU A 96 -1.52 6.63 -9.88
C GLU A 96 -0.14 6.30 -10.48
N GLY A 97 0.89 6.19 -9.63
CA GLY A 97 2.26 5.84 -10.04
C GLY A 97 2.41 4.43 -10.65
N ILE A 98 1.47 3.51 -10.42
CA ILE A 98 1.45 2.16 -11.00
C ILE A 98 0.44 1.99 -12.14
N ALA A 99 -0.21 3.07 -12.58
CA ALA A 99 -1.26 3.06 -13.60
C ALA A 99 -0.82 2.61 -14.99
N ASP A 100 0.49 2.51 -15.24
CA ASP A 100 1.03 2.02 -16.54
C ASP A 100 0.82 0.50 -16.71
N ILE A 101 0.52 -0.22 -15.62
CA ILE A 101 0.35 -1.68 -15.60
C ILE A 101 -1.00 -2.08 -14.99
N CYS A 102 -1.50 -1.29 -14.04
CA CYS A 102 -2.85 -1.47 -13.48
C CYS A 102 -3.86 -0.68 -14.33
N PRO A 103 -4.98 -1.28 -14.78
CA PRO A 103 -6.02 -0.53 -15.47
C PRO A 103 -6.45 0.67 -14.63
N LYS A 104 -6.54 1.84 -15.27
CA LYS A 104 -6.93 3.07 -14.58
C LYS A 104 -8.27 2.93 -13.86
N GLU A 105 -9.20 2.16 -14.43
CA GLU A 105 -10.49 1.86 -13.82
C GLU A 105 -10.39 1.14 -12.47
N ASP A 106 -9.38 0.26 -12.31
CA ASP A 106 -9.15 -0.49 -11.07
C ASP A 106 -8.55 0.42 -10.00
N SER A 107 -7.54 1.22 -10.36
CA SER A 107 -6.94 2.21 -9.44
C SER A 107 -7.98 3.23 -8.97
N ASP A 108 -8.77 3.80 -9.89
CA ASP A 108 -9.85 4.73 -9.56
C ASP A 108 -10.90 4.08 -8.63
N THR A 109 -11.15 2.79 -8.80
CA THR A 109 -12.05 2.03 -7.93
C THR A 109 -11.48 1.84 -6.54
N ILE A 110 -10.20 1.51 -6.41
CA ILE A 110 -9.54 1.38 -5.12
C ILE A 110 -9.55 2.72 -4.38
N CYS A 111 -9.17 3.82 -5.04
CA CYS A 111 -9.16 5.17 -4.42
C CYS A 111 -10.55 5.54 -3.89
N ARG A 112 -11.60 5.29 -4.68
CA ARG A 112 -12.99 5.51 -4.25
C ARG A 112 -13.39 4.65 -3.05
N LEU A 113 -13.06 3.35 -3.06
CA LEU A 113 -13.36 2.46 -1.93
C LEU A 113 -12.61 2.88 -0.66
N LEU A 114 -11.38 3.36 -0.78
CA LEU A 114 -10.62 3.88 0.35
C LEU A 114 -11.24 5.17 0.91
N ALA A 115 -11.73 6.07 0.04
CA ALA A 115 -12.46 7.26 0.47
C ALA A 115 -13.79 6.92 1.16
N GLU A 116 -14.53 5.94 0.62
CA GLU A 116 -15.75 5.44 1.25
C GLU A 116 -15.45 4.80 2.62
N LYS A 117 -14.36 4.02 2.73
CA LYS A 117 -13.91 3.45 4.00
C LYS A 117 -13.54 4.53 5.00
N GLU A 118 -12.81 5.58 4.58
CA GLU A 118 -12.47 6.71 5.44
C GLU A 118 -13.72 7.36 6.05
N GLN A 119 -14.73 7.63 5.21
CA GLN A 119 -15.98 8.23 5.68
C GLN A 119 -16.69 7.33 6.69
N LEU A 120 -16.76 6.02 6.44
CA LEU A 120 -17.35 5.07 7.39
C LEU A 120 -16.61 5.03 8.72
N LEU A 121 -15.28 5.16 8.72
CA LEU A 121 -14.49 5.21 9.94
C LEU A 121 -14.79 6.50 10.74
N LEU A 122 -14.95 7.64 10.06
CA LEU A 122 -15.38 8.87 10.71
C LEU A 122 -16.78 8.74 11.33
N ASP A 123 -17.72 8.14 10.61
CA ASP A 123 -19.08 7.90 11.12
C ASP A 123 -19.06 6.97 12.36
N ILE A 124 -18.21 5.93 12.35
CA ILE A 124 -18.02 5.02 13.50
C ILE A 124 -17.44 5.77 14.69
N LYS A 125 -16.42 6.60 14.47
CA LYS A 125 -15.79 7.42 15.51
C LYS A 125 -16.84 8.32 16.19
N ASP A 126 -17.63 9.05 15.40
CA ASP A 126 -18.65 9.96 15.93
C ASP A 126 -19.72 9.18 16.73
N ALA A 127 -20.17 8.03 16.21
CA ALA A 127 -21.12 7.17 16.92
C ALA A 127 -20.55 6.63 18.26
N MET A 128 -19.25 6.29 18.31
CA MET A 128 -18.59 5.87 19.55
C MET A 128 -18.50 7.00 20.57
N GLN A 129 -18.23 8.23 20.13
CA GLN A 129 -18.21 9.40 21.01
C GLN A 129 -19.60 9.67 21.63
N ASP A 130 -20.66 9.57 20.83
CA ASP A 130 -22.04 9.69 21.31
C ASP A 130 -22.40 8.61 22.34
N LEU A 131 -21.95 7.36 22.10
CA LEU A 131 -22.14 6.24 23.00
C LEU A 131 -21.42 6.47 24.34
N ASN A 132 -20.17 6.94 24.30
CA ASN A 132 -19.38 7.25 25.50
C ASN A 132 -20.02 8.38 26.31
N ALA A 133 -20.46 9.46 25.66
CA ALA A 133 -21.16 10.57 26.34
C ALA A 133 -22.47 10.12 26.98
N THR A 134 -23.17 9.17 26.37
CA THR A 134 -24.40 8.58 26.91
C THR A 134 -24.11 7.68 28.12
N GLN A 135 -23.06 6.85 28.03
CA GLN A 135 -22.62 5.99 29.14
C GLN A 135 -22.16 6.79 30.36
N GLU A 136 -21.45 7.90 30.16
CA GLU A 136 -21.02 8.79 31.24
C GLU A 136 -22.23 9.34 32.00
N LYS A 137 -23.24 9.84 31.29
CA LYS A 137 -24.50 10.32 31.88
C LYS A 137 -25.25 9.22 32.63
N LEU A 138 -25.31 8.02 32.05
CA LEU A 138 -26.00 6.89 32.67
C LEU A 138 -25.29 6.46 33.98
N THR A 139 -23.96 6.41 33.96
CA THR A 139 -23.14 6.03 35.12
C THR A 139 -23.27 7.04 36.26
N ALA A 140 -23.49 8.31 35.96
CA ALA A 140 -23.76 9.34 36.97
C ALA A 140 -25.19 9.30 37.52
N GLU A 141 -26.19 9.09 36.66
CA GLU A 141 -27.60 9.23 37.06
C GLU A 141 -28.19 7.95 37.68
N VAL A 142 -27.74 6.76 37.27
CA VAL A 142 -28.24 5.48 37.82
C VAL A 142 -28.03 5.37 39.34
N PRO A 143 -26.84 5.65 39.92
CA PRO A 143 -26.66 5.65 41.36
C PRO A 143 -27.52 6.71 42.08
N ARG A 144 -27.73 7.86 41.44
CA ARG A 144 -28.52 8.97 41.97
C ARG A 144 -29.99 8.58 42.12
N ILE A 145 -30.55 7.94 41.11
CA ILE A 145 -31.93 7.42 41.12
C ILE A 145 -32.08 6.30 42.17
N VAL A 146 -31.10 5.40 42.27
CA VAL A 146 -31.12 4.30 43.26
C VAL A 146 -31.14 4.86 44.70
N GLU A 147 -30.29 5.83 45.01
CA GLU A 147 -30.26 6.43 46.35
C GLU A 147 -31.50 7.27 46.65
N GLN A 148 -32.04 7.98 45.66
CA GLN A 148 -33.30 8.71 45.80
C GLN A 148 -34.47 7.76 46.11
N ASN A 149 -34.58 6.65 45.37
CA ASN A 149 -35.62 5.64 45.59
C ASN A 149 -35.50 4.98 46.98
N LYS A 150 -34.28 4.64 47.41
CA LYS A 150 -34.01 4.10 48.75
C LYS A 150 -34.41 5.07 49.86
N THR A 151 -34.20 6.36 49.66
CA THR A 151 -34.59 7.42 50.60
C THR A 151 -36.11 7.59 50.65
N GLU A 152 -36.78 7.58 49.50
CA GLU A 152 -38.25 7.65 49.42
C GLU A 152 -38.92 6.42 50.02
N SER A 153 -38.41 5.22 49.75
CA SER A 153 -38.90 3.98 50.35
C SER A 153 -38.78 4.00 51.89
N LYS A 154 -37.65 4.49 52.42
CA LYS A 154 -37.50 4.70 53.87
C LYS A 154 -38.52 5.70 54.42
N ARG A 155 -38.75 6.83 53.73
CA ARG A 155 -39.76 7.82 54.15
C ARG A 155 -41.17 7.23 54.16
N LEU A 156 -41.54 6.47 53.14
CA LEU A 156 -42.84 5.78 53.05
C LEU A 156 -43.02 4.75 54.16
N SER A 157 -41.96 4.02 54.53
CA SER A 157 -42.03 3.06 55.64
C SER A 157 -42.11 3.70 57.04
N ALA A 158 -41.70 4.97 57.18
CA ALA A 158 -41.72 5.72 58.43
C ALA A 158 -43.02 6.52 58.64
N MET A 159 -43.95 6.53 57.68
CA MET A 159 -45.24 7.20 57.83
C MET A 159 -46.19 6.36 58.71
N PRO A 160 -46.87 6.96 59.72
CA PRO A 160 -47.82 6.22 60.57
C PRO A 160 -49.01 5.71 59.75
N GLN A 161 -49.34 4.42 59.85
CA GLN A 161 -50.55 3.87 59.25
C GLN A 161 -51.78 4.52 59.90
N GLN A 162 -52.46 5.41 59.18
CA GLN A 162 -53.79 5.86 59.58
C GLN A 162 -54.77 4.69 59.51
N ALA A 163 -55.33 4.33 60.66
CA ALA A 163 -56.38 3.33 60.80
C ALA A 163 -57.63 3.74 59.99
N LYS A 164 -58.12 2.83 59.14
CA LYS A 164 -59.40 2.98 58.43
C LYS A 164 -60.56 3.09 59.43
N PRO A 165 -61.51 4.02 59.25
CA PRO A 165 -62.77 3.98 59.97
C PRO A 165 -63.70 2.90 59.37
N LYS A 166 -64.54 2.36 60.26
CA LYS A 166 -65.43 1.18 60.16
C LYS A 166 -66.10 0.92 58.82
#